data_AF-A0AA41NFZ5-F1
#
_entry.id   AF-A0AA41NFZ5-F1
#
_cell.length_a   1.000
_cell.length_b   1.000
_cell.length_c   1.000
_cell.angle_alpha   90.00
_cell.angle_beta   90.00
_cell.angle_gamma   90.00
#
_symmetry.space_group_name_H-M   'P 1'
#
loop_
_entity.id
_entity.type
_entity.pdbx_description
1 polymer ?
#
loop_
_entity_poly.entity_id
_entity_poly.type
_entity_poly.pdbx_seq_one_letter_code
_entity_poly.pdbx_strand_id
1 'polypeptide(L)'
;MKLNISFPVPGCQKLIEVDNKLKLYNFYEKYMTTEIAANALGEEWKGRKPINKEGKKLRTKAPKIQQFVMPHVLQHKCLCMQRTQKNKEEAAEYAKLLTKRMKEAKEKHQEQIAKRYRLYSLKASMSEFN
;
A
#
# COMPACT_ATOMS: atom_id res chain seq x y z
N MET A 1 23.35 -6.21 -53.29
CA MET A 1 22.36 -6.88 -52.40
C MET A 1 21.83 -5.87 -51.38
N LYS A 2 20.55 -5.98 -50.99
CA LYS A 2 19.94 -5.10 -49.96
C LYS A 2 20.05 -5.76 -48.58
N LEU A 3 20.64 -5.06 -47.61
CA LEU A 3 20.71 -5.48 -46.22
C LEU A 3 19.78 -4.60 -45.38
N ASN A 4 18.88 -5.24 -44.64
CA ASN A 4 17.99 -4.57 -43.71
C ASN A 4 18.57 -4.66 -42.29
N ILE A 5 19.05 -3.53 -41.76
CA ILE A 5 19.71 -3.48 -40.45
C ILE A 5 18.82 -2.70 -39.48
N SER A 6 18.44 -3.34 -38.38
CA SER A 6 17.68 -2.75 -37.29
C SER A 6 18.57 -2.47 -36.08
N PHE A 7 18.31 -1.37 -35.38
CA PHE A 7 18.96 -1.06 -34.10
C PHE A 7 17.90 -1.05 -32.99
N PRO A 8 17.76 -2.15 -32.22
CA PRO A 8 16.60 -2.37 -31.36
C PRO A 8 16.54 -1.44 -30.14
N VAL A 9 17.64 -0.79 -29.76
CA VAL A 9 17.69 0.08 -28.57
C VAL A 9 16.93 1.39 -28.78
N PRO A 10 17.20 2.19 -29.84
CA PRO A 10 16.37 3.35 -30.20
C PRO A 10 15.20 3.02 -31.13
N GLY A 11 15.10 1.79 -31.65
CA GLY A 11 13.99 1.36 -32.50
C GLY A 11 14.07 1.84 -33.96
N CYS A 12 15.24 2.29 -34.41
CA CYS A 12 15.44 2.75 -35.79
C CYS A 12 15.85 1.60 -36.73
N GLN A 13 15.46 1.71 -38.00
CA GLN A 13 15.81 0.74 -39.05
C GLN A 13 16.40 1.48 -40.25
N LYS A 14 17.40 0.88 -40.90
CA LYS A 14 18.03 1.41 -42.11
C LYS A 14 18.22 0.29 -43.13
N LEU A 15 17.75 0.54 -44.35
CA LEU A 15 18.00 -0.31 -45.50
C LEU A 15 19.28 0.18 -46.20
N ILE A 16 20.20 -0.74 -46.46
CA ILE A 16 21.51 -0.43 -47.06
C ILE A 16 21.67 -1.24 -48.34
N GLU A 17 22.03 -0.57 -49.42
CA GLU A 17 22.42 -1.20 -50.67
C GLU A 17 23.93 -1.46 -50.65
N VAL A 18 24.32 -2.74 -50.72
CA VAL A 18 25.71 -3.17 -50.72
C VAL A 18 26.00 -3.93 -52.01
N ASP A 19 26.76 -3.30 -52.91
CA ASP A 19 27.09 -3.90 -54.21
C ASP A 19 28.46 -4.61 -54.21
N ASN A 20 29.31 -4.33 -53.23
CA ASN A 20 30.62 -4.95 -53.12
C ASN A 20 30.53 -6.38 -52.55
N LYS A 21 30.88 -7.37 -53.38
CA LYS A 21 30.87 -8.81 -53.05
C LYS A 21 31.80 -9.18 -51.89
N LEU A 22 32.95 -8.51 -51.73
CA LEU A 22 33.89 -8.78 -50.64
C LEU A 22 33.30 -8.46 -49.27
N LYS A 23 32.45 -7.43 -49.19
CA LYS A 23 31.73 -7.07 -47.96
C LYS A 23 30.64 -8.08 -47.61
N LEU A 24 30.07 -8.72 -48.63
CA LEU A 24 29.02 -9.73 -48.49
C LEU A 24 29.58 -11.13 -48.22
N TYR A 25 30.86 -11.37 -48.54
CA TYR A 25 31.50 -12.68 -48.39
C TYR A 25 31.36 -13.27 -46.99
N ASN A 26 31.53 -12.44 -45.96
CA ASN A 26 31.42 -12.86 -44.56
C ASN A 26 30.02 -13.37 -44.15
N PHE A 27 28.99 -13.14 -44.97
CA PHE A 27 27.60 -13.54 -44.69
C PHE A 27 27.16 -14.82 -45.41
N TYR A 28 27.86 -15.30 -46.44
CA TYR A 28 27.34 -16.40 -47.28
C TYR A 28 27.33 -17.78 -46.61
N GLU A 29 28.23 -18.04 -45.65
CA GLU A 29 28.39 -19.38 -45.03
C GLU A 29 27.98 -19.41 -43.55
N LYS A 30 27.20 -18.42 -43.10
CA LYS A 30 26.82 -18.28 -41.70
C LYS A 30 25.32 -18.52 -41.53
N TYR A 31 24.96 -19.16 -40.44
CA TYR A 31 23.56 -19.34 -40.07
C TYR A 31 22.96 -18.01 -39.60
N MET A 32 21.64 -17.83 -39.77
CA MET A 32 20.92 -16.59 -39.46
C MET A 32 21.10 -16.10 -38.01
N THR A 33 21.37 -17.00 -37.07
CA THR A 33 21.56 -16.71 -35.63
C THR A 33 23.02 -16.50 -35.24
N THR A 34 23.95 -16.62 -36.19
CA THR A 34 25.37 -16.46 -35.91
C THR A 34 25.75 -15.00 -35.83
N GLU A 35 26.49 -14.61 -34.80
CA GLU A 35 27.05 -13.27 -34.74
C GLU A 35 28.23 -13.10 -35.66
N ILE A 36 28.19 -12.02 -36.42
CA ILE A 36 29.24 -11.63 -37.34
C ILE A 36 29.67 -10.22 -36.94
N ALA A 37 30.97 -10.00 -36.76
CA ALA A 37 31.49 -8.67 -36.56
C ALA A 37 31.27 -7.82 -37.82
N ALA A 38 30.62 -6.66 -37.68
CA ALA A 38 30.27 -5.81 -38.82
C ALA A 38 31.44 -4.99 -39.42
N ASN A 39 32.67 -5.23 -38.96
CA ASN A 39 33.88 -4.50 -39.36
C ASN A 39 34.12 -4.50 -40.89
N ALA A 40 33.69 -5.56 -41.59
CA ALA A 40 33.89 -5.71 -43.02
C ALA A 40 32.95 -4.86 -43.89
N LEU A 41 31.86 -4.32 -43.34
CA LEU A 41 30.91 -3.48 -44.09
C LEU A 41 31.46 -2.05 -44.33
N GLY A 42 32.38 -1.59 -43.48
CA GLY A 42 33.08 -0.30 -43.58
C GLY A 42 33.50 0.22 -42.20
N GLU A 43 34.31 1.28 -42.16
CA GLU A 43 34.81 1.85 -40.90
C GLU A 43 33.69 2.35 -39.97
N GLU A 44 32.57 2.82 -40.54
CA GLU A 44 31.37 3.24 -39.81
C GLU A 44 30.72 2.11 -38.97
N TRP A 45 30.99 0.86 -39.35
CA TRP A 45 30.45 -0.34 -38.70
C TRP A 45 31.44 -1.02 -37.77
N LYS A 46 32.64 -0.45 -37.62
CA LYS A 46 33.70 -0.97 -36.76
C LYS A 46 33.26 -0.98 -35.29
N GLY A 47 33.39 -2.13 -34.63
CA GLY A 47 33.01 -2.30 -33.22
C GLY A 47 31.53 -2.56 -32.97
N ARG A 48 30.68 -2.58 -34.01
CA ARG A 48 29.29 -3.04 -33.89
C ARG A 48 29.26 -4.57 -33.97
N LYS A 49 28.94 -5.21 -32.84
CA LYS A 49 28.54 -6.62 -32.78
C LYS A 49 27.01 -6.68 -32.65
N PRO A 50 26.30 -7.53 -33.42
CA PRO A 50 24.89 -7.79 -33.14
C PRO A 50 24.73 -8.25 -31.69
N ILE A 51 23.72 -7.73 -30.98
CA ILE A 51 23.60 -7.89 -29.53
C ILE A 51 23.30 -9.34 -29.18
N ASN A 52 24.22 -9.94 -28.43
CA ASN A 52 23.93 -11.08 -27.56
C ASN A 52 23.29 -10.63 -26.26
N LYS A 53 22.24 -11.32 -25.86
CA LYS A 53 21.94 -11.50 -24.43
C LYS A 53 22.55 -12.83 -23.98
N GLU A 54 23.86 -12.99 -24.13
CA GLU A 54 24.54 -14.23 -23.75
C GLU A 54 24.97 -14.21 -22.29
N GLY A 55 24.66 -15.30 -21.58
CA GLY A 55 25.19 -15.62 -20.25
C GLY A 55 24.35 -15.20 -19.05
N LYS A 56 23.30 -14.39 -19.19
CA LYS A 56 22.41 -14.03 -18.06
C LYS A 56 21.16 -14.90 -18.07
N LYS A 57 20.93 -15.67 -17.00
CA LYS A 57 19.66 -16.38 -16.75
C LYS A 57 18.50 -15.42 -17.05
N LEU A 58 17.46 -15.91 -17.73
CA LEU A 58 16.27 -15.15 -18.10
C LEU A 58 15.77 -14.36 -16.88
N ARG A 59 15.85 -13.03 -16.96
CA ARG A 59 15.33 -12.15 -15.91
C ARG A 59 13.88 -11.84 -16.24
N THR A 60 12.95 -12.48 -15.55
CA THR A 60 11.54 -12.08 -15.56
C THR A 60 11.43 -10.74 -14.83
N LYS A 61 11.14 -9.67 -15.58
CA LYS A 61 10.80 -8.35 -15.00
C LYS A 61 9.30 -8.32 -14.81
N ALA A 62 8.85 -8.54 -13.57
CA ALA A 62 7.45 -8.33 -13.22
C ALA A 62 7.24 -6.84 -12.93
N PRO A 63 6.25 -6.19 -13.56
CA PRO A 63 5.89 -4.81 -13.25
C PRO A 63 5.33 -4.74 -11.82
N LYS A 64 5.64 -3.65 -11.11
CA LYS A 64 4.99 -3.35 -9.83
C LYS A 64 3.55 -2.96 -10.10
N ILE A 65 2.63 -3.85 -9.78
CA ILE A 65 1.19 -3.58 -9.86
C ILE A 65 0.84 -2.54 -8.78
N GLN A 66 0.37 -1.37 -9.20
CA GLN A 66 -0.15 -0.35 -8.29
C GLN A 66 -1.61 -0.70 -7.95
N GLN A 67 -2.07 -0.37 -6.74
CA GLN A 67 -3.42 -0.67 -6.23
C GLN A 67 -3.72 -2.16 -5.95
N PHE A 68 -2.69 -2.98 -5.72
CA PHE A 68 -2.87 -4.30 -5.15
C PHE A 68 -3.32 -4.20 -3.69
N VAL A 69 -4.40 -4.90 -3.30
CA VAL A 69 -4.85 -4.94 -1.90
C VAL A 69 -3.84 -5.75 -1.09
N MET A 70 -2.86 -5.05 -0.54
CA MET A 70 -1.82 -5.64 0.30
C MET A 70 -2.38 -6.01 1.69
N PRO A 71 -1.89 -7.09 2.32
CA PRO A 71 -2.33 -7.50 3.66
C PRO A 71 -2.14 -6.41 4.74
N HIS A 72 -1.19 -5.48 4.55
CA HIS A 72 -1.02 -4.31 5.42
C HIS A 72 -2.26 -3.40 5.47
N VAL A 73 -3.00 -3.24 4.35
CA VAL A 73 -4.22 -2.41 4.30
C VAL A 73 -5.32 -3.02 5.18
N LEU A 74 -5.43 -4.36 5.21
CA LEU A 74 -6.38 -5.07 6.05
C LEU A 74 -6.02 -4.95 7.55
N GLN A 75 -4.73 -5.04 7.89
CA GLN A 75 -4.26 -4.86 9.27
C GLN A 75 -4.56 -3.46 9.80
N HIS A 76 -4.36 -2.42 8.99
CA HIS A 76 -4.65 -1.04 9.40
C HIS A 76 -6.14 -0.82 9.67
N LYS A 77 -7.01 -1.41 8.83
CA LYS A 77 -8.46 -1.35 9.02
C LYS A 77 -8.89 -2.06 10.31
N CYS A 78 -8.31 -3.23 10.61
CA CYS A 78 -8.56 -3.97 11.85
C CYS A 78 -8.21 -3.14 13.10
N LEU A 79 -7.02 -2.53 13.13
CA LEU A 79 -6.58 -1.69 14.25
C LEU A 79 -7.51 -0.48 14.45
N CYS A 80 -7.94 0.15 13.37
CA CYS A 80 -8.85 1.29 13.43
C CYS A 80 -10.21 0.90 14.04
N MET A 81 -10.77 -0.25 13.64
CA MET A 81 -12.03 -0.74 14.20
C MET A 81 -11.92 -1.06 15.69
N GLN A 82 -10.80 -1.63 16.14
CA GLN A 82 -10.55 -1.91 17.56
C GLN A 82 -10.53 -0.64 18.42
N ARG A 83 -9.95 0.47 17.91
CA ARG A 83 -9.94 1.75 18.62
C ARG A 83 -11.35 2.31 18.80
N THR A 84 -12.16 2.27 17.75
CA THR A 84 -13.56 2.73 17.83
C THR A 84 -14.38 1.91 18.81
N GLN A 85 -14.13 0.60 18.88
CA GLN A 85 -14.81 -0.28 19.83
C GLN A 85 -14.46 0.07 21.28
N LYS A 86 -13.17 0.26 21.58
CA LYS A 86 -12.70 0.68 22.92
C LYS A 86 -13.33 2.00 23.35
N ASN A 87 -13.32 3.00 22.48
CA ASN A 87 -13.92 4.31 22.80
C ASN A 87 -15.44 4.22 23.08
N LYS A 88 -16.15 3.32 22.40
CA LYS A 88 -17.59 3.08 22.65
C LYS A 88 -17.82 2.40 24.00
N GLU A 89 -16.98 1.43 24.35
CA GLU A 89 -17.04 0.71 25.63
C GLU A 89 -16.74 1.65 26.81
N GLU A 90 -15.70 2.46 26.72
CA GLU A 90 -15.33 3.46 27.71
C GLU A 90 -16.45 4.49 27.94
N ALA A 91 -17.07 4.98 26.84
CA ALA A 91 -18.20 5.90 26.93
C ALA A 91 -19.43 5.24 27.60
N ALA A 92 -19.70 3.97 27.31
CA ALA A 92 -20.79 3.22 27.91
C ALA A 92 -20.55 2.95 29.42
N GLU A 93 -19.30 2.64 29.81
CA GLU A 93 -18.93 2.53 31.23
C GLU A 93 -19.11 3.85 31.97
N TYR A 94 -18.64 4.95 31.39
CA TYR A 94 -18.76 6.27 32.01
C TYR A 94 -20.23 6.69 32.21
N ALA A 95 -21.10 6.42 31.23
CA ALA A 95 -22.54 6.68 31.36
C ALA A 95 -23.18 5.87 32.52
N LYS A 96 -22.80 4.59 32.68
CA LYS A 96 -23.25 3.77 33.81
C LYS A 96 -22.75 4.31 35.15
N LEU A 97 -21.51 4.76 35.22
CA LEU A 97 -20.96 5.36 36.43
C LEU A 97 -21.69 6.66 36.79
N LEU A 98 -21.95 7.52 35.80
CA LEU A 98 -22.64 8.79 35.98
C LEU A 98 -24.07 8.59 36.52
N THR A 99 -24.83 7.68 35.92
CA THR A 99 -26.19 7.35 36.37
C THR A 99 -26.20 6.83 37.82
N LYS A 100 -25.24 6.00 38.20
CA LYS A 100 -25.07 5.55 39.60
C LYS A 100 -24.81 6.72 40.56
N ARG A 101 -23.87 7.61 40.24
CA ARG A 101 -23.56 8.80 41.05
C ARG A 101 -24.76 9.73 41.22
N MET A 102 -25.53 9.94 40.14
CA MET A 102 -26.73 10.76 40.17
C MET A 102 -27.83 10.13 41.05
N LYS A 103 -27.99 8.81 41.01
CA LYS A 103 -28.95 8.09 41.85
C LYS A 103 -28.57 8.18 43.33
N GLU A 104 -27.31 7.91 43.67
CA GLU A 104 -26.79 8.02 45.03
C GLU A 104 -26.97 9.44 45.61
N ALA A 105 -26.72 10.48 44.80
CA ALA A 105 -26.93 11.87 45.23
C ALA A 105 -28.41 12.18 45.50
N LYS A 106 -29.32 11.70 44.64
CA LYS A 106 -30.78 11.85 44.82
C LYS A 106 -31.26 11.13 46.08
N GLU A 107 -30.80 9.91 46.33
CA GLU A 107 -31.16 9.12 47.51
C GLU A 107 -30.67 9.80 48.80
N LYS A 108 -29.43 10.29 48.84
CA LYS A 108 -28.90 11.07 49.98
C LYS A 108 -29.73 12.32 50.26
N HIS A 109 -30.13 13.03 49.22
CA HIS A 109 -30.96 14.22 49.37
C HIS A 109 -32.35 13.86 49.93
N GLN A 110 -32.98 12.81 49.41
CA GLN A 110 -34.26 12.30 49.94
C GLN A 110 -34.14 11.85 51.39
N GLU A 111 -33.03 11.20 51.78
CA GLU A 111 -32.79 10.77 53.15
C GLU A 111 -32.64 11.96 54.10
N GLN A 112 -31.93 13.02 53.69
CA GLN A 112 -31.83 14.26 54.48
C GLN A 112 -33.20 14.94 54.64
N ILE A 113 -33.99 14.99 53.58
CA ILE A 113 -35.37 15.50 53.61
C ILE A 113 -36.23 14.67 54.58
N ALA A 114 -36.18 13.34 54.48
CA ALA A 114 -36.92 12.43 55.37
C ALA A 114 -36.50 12.60 56.84
N LYS A 115 -35.19 12.75 57.11
CA LYS A 115 -34.66 13.06 58.46
C LYS A 115 -35.22 14.40 58.97
N ARG A 116 -35.24 15.44 58.13
CA ARG A 116 -35.81 16.75 58.50
C ARG A 116 -37.30 16.66 58.83
N TYR A 117 -38.09 15.95 58.04
CA TYR A 117 -39.52 15.75 58.32
C TYR A 117 -39.75 14.97 59.63
N ARG A 118 -38.96 13.93 59.89
CA ARG A 118 -39.02 13.18 61.16
C ARG A 118 -38.73 14.07 62.37
N LEU A 119 -37.68 14.89 62.29
CA LEU A 119 -37.31 15.84 63.35
C LEU A 119 -38.39 16.90 63.59
N TYR A 120 -39.01 17.41 62.52
CA TYR A 120 -40.10 18.38 62.63
C TYR A 120 -41.33 17.78 63.33
N SER A 121 -41.71 16.55 62.97
CA SER A 121 -42.82 15.82 63.62
C SER A 121 -42.56 15.60 65.11
N LEU A 122 -41.37 15.13 65.48
CA LEU A 122 -40.97 14.96 66.89
C LEU A 122 -41.04 16.29 67.65
N LYS A 123 -40.53 17.36 67.05
CA LYS A 123 -40.56 18.70 67.66
C LYS A 123 -41.99 19.21 67.88
N ALA A 124 -42.89 18.99 66.92
CA ALA A 124 -44.30 19.35 67.05
C ALA A 124 -44.99 18.60 68.21
N SER A 125 -44.73 17.29 68.35
CA SER A 125 -45.28 16.52 69.48
C SER A 125 -44.76 16.98 70.84
N MET A 126 -43.52 17.45 70.94
CA MET A 126 -42.94 17.96 72.19
C MET A 126 -43.46 19.34 72.58
N SER A 127 -43.88 20.16 71.61
CA SER A 127 -44.48 21.48 71.86
C SER A 127 -45.93 21.44 72.32
N GLU A 128 -46.65 20.33 72.08
CA GLU A 128 -48.02 20.15 72.59
C GLU A 128 -48.07 19.71 74.07
N PHE A 129 -46.92 19.36 74.66
CA PHE A 129 -46.80 18.86 76.04
C PHE A 129 -46.21 19.88 77.04
N ASN A 130 -45.92 21.11 76.61
CA ASN A 130 -45.49 22.24 77.46
C ASN A 130 -46.48 23.39 77.35
#